data_AF-A0A6M7V101-F1
#
_entry.id   AF-A0A6M7V101-F1
#
_cell.length_a   1.000
_cell.length_b   1.000
_cell.length_c   1.000
_cell.angle_alpha   90.00
_cell.angle_beta   90.00
_cell.angle_gamma   90.00
#
_symmetry.space_group_name_H-M   'P 1'
#
loop_
_entity.id
_entity.type
_entity.pdbx_description
1 polymer ?
#
loop_
_entity_poly.entity_id
_entity_poly.type
_entity_poly.pdbx_seq_one_letter_code
_entity_poly.pdbx_strand_id
1 'polypeptide(L)'
;MRTQSFLPFLPVFSALAISTAFLFASPAMAEVIKYKATLDGGQQNPPVTTKGKGTATFTFDTTKKKLSWNVKYSGLSGPATAAHIHGPAAMGANAGPVIPFKGKLKSPIKGSAELTDAQAADLAAGNYYVNVHTAANKDGEIRGQIEAAK
;
A
#
# COMPACT_ATOMS: atom_id res chain seq x y z
N MET A 1 6.13 -49.92 -69.40
CA MET A 1 6.24 -49.88 -67.93
C MET A 1 5.66 -48.56 -67.45
N ARG A 2 4.78 -48.63 -66.44
CA ARG A 2 4.30 -47.56 -65.54
C ARG A 2 3.29 -46.52 -66.08
N THR A 3 2.07 -46.74 -65.61
CA THR A 3 0.94 -45.85 -65.35
C THR A 3 1.31 -44.63 -64.49
N GLN A 4 0.55 -43.53 -64.60
CA GLN A 4 -0.14 -42.89 -63.45
C GLN A 4 -1.06 -41.74 -63.87
N SER A 5 -2.23 -41.73 -63.24
CA SER A 5 -3.39 -40.86 -63.37
C SER A 5 -3.28 -39.63 -62.46
N PHE A 6 -3.91 -38.49 -62.81
CA PHE A 6 -4.15 -37.37 -61.88
C PHE A 6 -5.57 -36.80 -62.03
N LEU A 7 -6.20 -36.52 -60.88
CA LEU A 7 -7.56 -36.01 -60.65
C LEU A 7 -7.62 -34.47 -60.64
N PRO A 8 -8.82 -33.84 -60.73
CA PRO A 8 -8.98 -32.40 -60.93
C PRO A 8 -9.03 -31.56 -59.65
N PHE A 9 -8.65 -30.29 -59.77
CA PHE A 9 -8.68 -29.25 -58.73
C PHE A 9 -10.06 -28.57 -58.65
N LEU A 10 -10.63 -28.40 -57.45
CA LEU A 10 -11.72 -27.45 -57.17
C LEU A 10 -11.19 -26.20 -56.43
N PRO A 11 -11.81 -25.02 -56.59
CA PRO A 11 -11.39 -23.79 -55.93
C PRO A 11 -12.07 -23.64 -54.56
N VAL A 12 -11.34 -23.11 -53.57
CA VAL A 12 -11.90 -22.72 -52.26
C VAL A 12 -11.92 -21.19 -52.17
N PHE A 13 -13.13 -20.63 -52.09
CA PHE A 13 -13.36 -19.27 -51.59
C PHE A 13 -13.22 -19.28 -50.05
N SER A 14 -12.55 -18.28 -49.47
CA SER A 14 -12.56 -18.07 -48.01
C SER A 14 -12.86 -16.61 -47.68
N ALA A 15 -13.88 -16.44 -46.84
CA ALA A 15 -14.50 -15.19 -46.45
C ALA A 15 -13.69 -14.45 -45.37
N LEU A 16 -13.73 -13.12 -45.43
CA LEU A 16 -13.14 -12.20 -44.46
C LEU A 16 -14.05 -12.10 -43.22
N ALA A 17 -13.60 -12.58 -42.06
CA ALA A 17 -14.32 -12.44 -40.79
C ALA A 17 -13.92 -11.13 -40.07
N ILE A 18 -14.87 -10.21 -39.92
CA ILE A 18 -14.73 -9.01 -39.07
C ILE A 18 -15.02 -9.44 -37.62
N SER A 19 -13.99 -9.44 -36.77
CA SER A 19 -14.15 -9.72 -35.34
C SER A 19 -14.39 -8.41 -34.59
N THR A 20 -15.62 -8.21 -34.08
CA THR A 20 -15.96 -7.13 -33.17
C THR A 20 -15.52 -7.49 -31.75
N ALA A 21 -14.49 -6.82 -31.24
CA ALA A 21 -14.09 -6.93 -29.84
C ALA A 21 -15.11 -6.19 -28.96
N PHE A 22 -15.99 -6.93 -28.29
CA PHE A 22 -16.80 -6.41 -27.20
C PHE A 22 -15.92 -6.17 -25.98
N LEU A 23 -15.61 -4.91 -25.68
CA LEU A 23 -15.01 -4.51 -24.41
C LEU A 23 -16.11 -4.52 -23.34
N PHE A 24 -16.16 -5.59 -22.56
CA PHE A 24 -16.95 -5.60 -21.32
C PHE A 24 -16.19 -4.78 -20.27
N ALA A 25 -16.71 -3.59 -19.94
CA ALA A 25 -16.27 -2.85 -18.77
C ALA A 25 -16.91 -3.47 -17.52
N SER A 26 -16.16 -4.25 -16.77
CA SER A 26 -16.60 -4.73 -15.46
C SER A 26 -16.80 -3.54 -14.50
N PRO A 27 -17.86 -3.51 -13.69
CA PRO A 27 -18.04 -2.46 -12.71
C PRO A 27 -16.91 -2.53 -11.66
N ALA A 28 -16.22 -1.41 -11.43
CA ALA A 28 -15.29 -1.27 -10.32
C ALA A 28 -16.09 -1.29 -9.01
N MET A 29 -15.98 -2.36 -8.24
CA MET A 29 -16.57 -2.45 -6.90
C MET A 29 -15.83 -1.49 -5.97
N ALA A 30 -16.56 -0.74 -5.14
CA ALA A 30 -15.97 0.06 -4.07
C ALA A 30 -15.27 -0.87 -3.07
N GLU A 31 -13.94 -0.99 -3.18
CA GLU A 31 -13.14 -1.88 -2.37
C GLU A 31 -12.55 -1.09 -1.18
N VAL A 32 -12.91 -1.49 0.04
CA VAL A 32 -12.24 -0.99 1.24
C VAL A 32 -11.16 -2.00 1.64
N ILE A 33 -9.90 -1.65 1.39
CA ILE A 33 -8.75 -2.49 1.71
C ILE A 33 -8.28 -2.18 3.13
N LYS A 34 -8.01 -3.21 3.92
CA LYS A 34 -7.48 -3.06 5.28
C LYS A 34 -5.97 -3.23 5.29
N TYR A 35 -5.28 -2.40 6.06
CA TYR A 35 -3.85 -2.52 6.31
C TYR A 35 -3.57 -2.48 7.80
N LYS A 36 -2.37 -2.92 8.19
CA LYS A 36 -1.90 -2.89 9.57
C LYS A 36 -0.40 -2.62 9.63
N ALA A 37 0.07 -2.25 10.82
CA ALA A 37 1.48 -2.25 11.17
C ALA A 37 1.63 -2.58 12.67
N THR A 38 2.66 -3.35 13.03
CA THR A 38 3.12 -3.47 14.41
C THR A 38 4.30 -2.52 14.60
N LEU A 39 4.31 -1.72 15.67
CA LEU A 39 5.30 -0.69 15.89
C LEU A 39 6.21 -1.04 17.06
N ASP A 40 7.52 -0.98 16.86
CA ASP A 40 8.54 -1.14 17.90
C ASP A 40 9.82 -0.36 17.55
N GLY A 41 10.76 -0.29 18.49
CA GLY A 41 12.04 0.39 18.28
C GLY A 41 13.03 -0.41 17.43
N GLY A 42 12.88 -1.73 17.32
CA GLY A 42 13.75 -2.60 16.53
C GLY A 42 13.60 -2.39 15.03
N GLN A 43 12.44 -1.90 14.60
CA GLN A 43 12.18 -1.57 13.20
C GLN A 43 12.76 -0.21 12.76
N GLN A 44 13.21 0.65 13.69
CA GLN A 44 13.91 1.88 13.33
C GLN A 44 15.23 1.58 12.61
N ASN A 45 15.72 2.55 11.83
CA ASN A 45 17.03 2.46 11.20
C ASN A 45 17.81 3.78 11.46
N PRO A 46 18.78 3.80 12.37
CA PRO A 46 19.23 2.68 13.21
C PRO A 46 18.18 2.24 14.27
N PRO A 47 18.22 1.00 14.77
CA PRO A 47 17.31 0.53 15.82
C PRO A 47 17.40 1.34 17.12
N VAL A 48 16.26 1.52 17.78
CA VAL A 48 16.14 2.24 19.06
C VAL A 48 15.81 1.26 20.18
N THR A 49 16.58 1.30 21.27
CA THR A 49 16.24 0.56 22.50
C THR A 49 15.22 1.35 23.29
N THR A 50 13.97 0.90 23.30
CA THR A 50 12.87 1.53 24.04
C THR A 50 11.91 0.48 24.57
N LYS A 51 11.08 0.86 25.56
CA LYS A 51 9.89 0.10 25.98
C LYS A 51 8.67 0.41 25.11
N GLY A 52 8.80 1.40 24.22
CA GLY A 52 7.78 1.84 23.29
C GLY A 52 7.33 0.72 22.38
N LYS A 53 6.01 0.58 22.24
CA LYS A 53 5.37 -0.36 21.32
C LYS A 53 4.03 0.16 20.87
N GLY A 54 3.55 -0.34 19.73
CA GLY A 54 2.24 0.04 19.23
C GLY A 54 1.71 -0.85 18.12
N THR A 55 0.50 -0.53 17.68
CA THR A 55 -0.14 -1.07 16.49
C THR A 55 -0.83 0.05 15.72
N ALA A 56 -0.88 -0.08 14.42
CA ALA A 56 -1.65 0.77 13.54
C ALA A 56 -2.58 -0.09 12.69
N THR A 57 -3.81 0.39 12.51
CA THR A 57 -4.77 -0.19 11.57
C THR A 57 -5.21 0.89 10.61
N PHE A 58 -5.40 0.52 9.34
CA PHE A 58 -5.85 1.42 8.30
C PHE A 58 -6.98 0.82 7.49
N THR A 59 -7.80 1.70 6.92
CA THR A 59 -8.78 1.38 5.89
C THR A 59 -8.56 2.34 4.72
N PHE A 60 -8.41 1.80 3.51
CA PHE A 60 -8.29 2.56 2.28
C PHE A 60 -9.53 2.36 1.42
N ASP A 61 -10.32 3.42 1.26
CA ASP A 61 -11.46 3.47 0.32
C ASP A 61 -10.88 3.80 -1.07
N THR A 62 -10.85 2.80 -1.97
CA THR A 62 -10.22 2.96 -3.30
C THR A 62 -10.99 3.91 -4.22
N THR A 63 -12.30 4.08 -4.00
CA THR A 63 -13.13 5.00 -4.78
C THR A 63 -12.88 6.45 -4.39
N LYS A 64 -12.82 6.73 -3.08
CA LYS A 64 -12.56 8.09 -2.56
C LYS A 64 -11.09 8.39 -2.37
N LYS A 65 -10.21 7.42 -2.66
CA LYS A 65 -8.77 7.45 -2.37
C LYS A 65 -8.46 7.88 -0.94
N LYS A 66 -9.30 7.48 0.02
CA LYS A 66 -9.20 7.94 1.40
C LYS A 66 -8.58 6.88 2.30
N LEU A 67 -7.39 7.16 2.81
CA LEU A 67 -6.74 6.37 3.86
C LEU A 67 -7.15 6.89 5.22
N SER A 68 -7.74 6.05 6.07
CA SER A 68 -8.06 6.37 7.47
C SER A 68 -7.25 5.48 8.40
N TRP A 69 -6.84 6.00 9.55
CA TRP A 69 -5.98 5.28 10.50
C TRP A 69 -6.44 5.36 11.95
N ASN A 70 -6.02 4.36 12.72
CA ASN A 70 -6.06 4.32 14.17
C ASN A 70 -4.73 3.74 14.67
N VAL A 71 -3.90 4.57 15.30
CA VAL A 71 -2.59 4.19 15.83
C VAL A 71 -2.65 4.19 17.34
N LYS A 72 -2.43 3.04 17.95
CA LYS A 72 -2.36 2.85 19.40
C LYS A 72 -0.93 2.55 19.78
N TYR A 73 -0.43 3.22 20.80
CA TYR A 73 0.89 2.96 21.33
C TYR A 73 0.92 3.15 22.85
N SER A 74 1.97 2.64 23.47
CA SER A 74 2.28 2.82 24.90
C SER A 74 3.78 2.65 25.15
N GLY A 75 4.23 3.02 26.36
CA GLY A 75 5.59 2.77 26.81
C GLY A 75 6.68 3.65 26.17
N LEU A 76 6.30 4.71 25.45
CA LEU A 76 7.25 5.68 24.92
C LEU A 76 8.05 6.35 26.04
N SER A 77 9.25 6.81 25.74
CA SER A 77 10.14 7.50 26.68
C SER A 77 9.62 8.87 27.13
N GLY A 78 8.58 9.39 26.46
CA GLY A 78 7.93 10.65 26.80
C GLY A 78 6.68 10.91 25.94
N PRO A 79 6.07 12.09 26.03
CA PRO A 79 4.97 12.48 25.15
C PRO A 79 5.38 12.40 23.68
N ALA A 80 4.46 11.94 22.83
CA ALA A 80 4.67 11.95 21.38
C ALA A 80 4.73 13.41 20.89
N THR A 81 5.81 13.76 20.19
CA THR A 81 6.05 15.11 19.66
C THR A 81 5.71 15.22 18.18
N ALA A 82 5.82 14.12 17.44
CA ALA A 82 5.40 14.00 16.05
C ALA A 82 4.97 12.56 15.74
N ALA A 83 4.19 12.39 14.67
CA ALA A 83 3.90 11.08 14.09
C ALA A 83 3.56 11.25 12.60
N HIS A 84 4.06 10.35 11.77
CA HIS A 84 3.97 10.46 10.31
C HIS A 84 3.79 9.08 9.66
N ILE A 85 3.21 9.07 8.47
CA ILE A 85 3.48 8.02 7.47
C ILE A 85 4.64 8.52 6.60
N HIS A 86 5.67 7.68 6.46
CA HIS A 86 6.87 7.92 5.64
C HIS A 86 6.91 6.97 4.44
N GLY A 87 7.61 7.39 3.39
CA GLY A 87 7.95 6.58 2.21
C GLY A 87 8.07 7.43 0.93
N PRO A 88 8.05 6.79 -0.25
CA PRO A 88 8.13 5.35 -0.44
C PRO A 88 9.50 4.79 -0.03
N ALA A 89 9.51 3.66 0.66
CA ALA A 89 10.71 2.92 1.04
C ALA A 89 10.42 1.42 1.20
N ALA A 90 11.34 0.59 0.72
CA ALA A 90 11.34 -0.84 1.03
C ALA A 90 11.48 -1.07 2.55
N MET A 91 11.04 -2.25 3.01
CA MET A 91 11.13 -2.63 4.42
C MET A 91 12.55 -2.45 4.97
N GLY A 92 12.67 -1.68 6.07
CA GLY A 92 13.94 -1.37 6.73
C GLY A 92 14.68 -0.13 6.20
N ALA A 93 14.37 0.38 5.00
CA ALA A 93 14.99 1.58 4.44
C ALA A 93 14.32 2.88 4.92
N ASN A 94 15.07 3.96 5.10
CA ASN A 94 14.51 5.25 5.52
C ASN A 94 13.99 6.05 4.32
N ALA A 95 12.95 6.85 4.57
CA ALA A 95 12.43 7.86 3.65
C ALA A 95 11.88 9.07 4.41
N GLY A 96 11.62 10.15 3.68
CA GLY A 96 11.00 11.36 4.23
C GLY A 96 9.53 11.14 4.64
N PRO A 97 8.98 12.04 5.47
CA PRO A 97 7.56 12.01 5.82
C PRO A 97 6.70 12.40 4.61
N VAL A 98 5.61 11.66 4.39
CA VAL A 98 4.64 11.92 3.31
C VAL A 98 3.33 12.45 3.88
N ILE A 99 2.86 11.88 5.00
CA ILE A 99 1.59 12.27 5.63
C ILE A 99 1.83 12.58 7.11
N PRO A 100 1.80 13.86 7.53
CA PRO A 100 1.85 14.21 8.94
C PRO A 100 0.52 13.96 9.64
N PHE A 101 0.58 13.34 10.82
CA PHE A 101 -0.59 13.22 11.68
C PHE A 101 -0.86 14.56 12.37
N LYS A 102 -2.08 15.05 12.23
CA LYS A 102 -2.50 16.36 12.76
C LYS A 102 -3.27 16.18 14.07
N GLY A 103 -3.24 17.22 14.90
CA GLY A 103 -4.03 17.28 16.14
C GLY A 103 -3.34 16.62 17.33
N LYS A 104 -4.14 16.03 18.24
CA LYS A 104 -3.62 15.41 19.46
C LYS A 104 -2.92 14.09 19.11
N LEU A 105 -1.63 14.02 19.42
CA LEU A 105 -0.81 12.83 19.18
C LEU A 105 -0.91 11.78 20.29
N LYS A 106 -1.70 12.00 21.34
CA LYS A 106 -1.92 11.00 22.40
C LYS A 106 -2.64 9.77 21.84
N SER A 107 -2.15 8.58 22.18
CA SER A 107 -2.78 7.30 21.86
C SER A 107 -4.25 7.22 22.30
N PRO A 108 -5.20 6.81 21.44
CA PRO A 108 -5.01 6.52 20.01
C PRO A 108 -4.95 7.78 19.14
N ILE A 109 -4.03 7.80 18.16
CA ILE A 109 -4.03 8.80 17.09
C ILE A 109 -4.99 8.34 15.99
N LYS A 110 -6.01 9.14 15.70
CA LYS A 110 -6.98 8.88 14.62
C LYS A 110 -6.95 9.99 13.60
N GLY A 111 -7.12 9.65 12.33
CA GLY A 111 -7.14 10.62 11.25
C GLY A 111 -7.38 9.97 9.90
N SER A 112 -7.33 10.80 8.87
CA SER A 112 -7.39 10.36 7.48
C SER A 112 -6.70 11.35 6.56
N ALA A 113 -6.28 10.87 5.39
CA ALA A 113 -5.78 11.66 4.28
C ALA A 113 -6.34 11.12 2.97
N GLU A 114 -6.50 12.00 1.99
CA GLU A 114 -6.70 11.61 0.60
C GLU A 114 -5.34 11.31 -0.02
N LEU A 115 -5.25 10.23 -0.80
CA LEU A 115 -4.05 9.79 -1.49
C LEU A 115 -4.13 10.12 -2.98
N THR A 116 -2.99 10.49 -3.55
CA THR A 116 -2.83 10.48 -5.01
C THR A 116 -2.78 9.04 -5.54
N ASP A 117 -2.92 8.84 -6.85
CA ASP A 117 -2.79 7.50 -7.45
C ASP A 117 -1.42 6.88 -7.20
N ALA A 118 -0.35 7.68 -7.28
CA ALA A 118 1.00 7.22 -6.96
C ALA A 118 1.12 6.77 -5.50
N GLN A 119 0.54 7.54 -4.57
CA GLN A 119 0.53 7.16 -3.15
C GLN A 119 -0.31 5.91 -2.88
N ALA A 120 -1.44 5.74 -3.56
CA ALA A 120 -2.25 4.54 -3.45
C ALA A 120 -1.48 3.30 -3.95
N ALA A 121 -0.73 3.43 -5.05
CA ALA A 121 0.13 2.36 -5.57
C ALA A 121 1.27 2.02 -4.60
N ASP A 122 1.93 3.02 -4.01
CA ASP A 122 2.97 2.80 -3.00
C ASP A 122 2.44 2.16 -1.72
N LEU A 123 1.23 2.53 -1.29
CA LEU A 123 0.56 1.88 -0.17
C LEU A 123 0.30 0.40 -0.47
N ALA A 124 -0.25 0.10 -1.65
CA ALA A 124 -0.52 -1.26 -2.08
C ALA A 124 0.75 -2.11 -2.23
N ALA A 125 1.86 -1.49 -2.64
CA ALA A 125 3.18 -2.11 -2.71
C ALA A 125 3.85 -2.32 -1.35
N GLY A 126 3.27 -1.80 -0.26
CA GLY A 126 3.84 -1.89 1.09
C GLY A 126 5.06 -0.99 1.29
N ASN A 127 5.17 0.11 0.54
CA ASN A 127 6.31 1.04 0.59
C ASN A 127 6.18 2.13 1.66
N TYR A 128 5.19 2.02 2.56
CA TYR A 128 4.97 2.99 3.62
C TYR A 128 5.18 2.41 5.01
N TYR A 129 5.61 3.25 5.94
CA TYR A 129 5.72 2.91 7.35
C TYR A 129 5.23 4.06 8.23
N VAL A 130 4.76 3.74 9.44
CA VAL A 130 4.43 4.74 10.46
C VAL A 130 5.61 4.93 11.40
N ASN A 131 5.88 6.19 11.74
CA ASN A 131 6.72 6.55 12.88
C ASN A 131 5.95 7.34 13.93
N VAL A 132 6.34 7.13 15.20
CA VAL A 132 6.00 8.02 16.32
C VAL A 132 7.30 8.48 16.98
N HIS A 133 7.41 9.77 17.23
CA HIS A 133 8.62 10.45 17.71
C HIS A 133 8.40 11.00 19.11
N THR A 134 9.48 11.13 19.87
CA THR A 134 9.49 11.82 21.18
C THR A 134 10.67 12.79 21.27
N ALA A 135 10.75 13.56 22.36
CA ALA A 135 11.87 14.47 22.59
C ALA A 135 13.24 13.75 22.68
N ALA A 136 13.27 12.53 23.22
CA ALA A 136 14.47 11.72 23.35
C ALA A 136 14.85 11.03 22.03
N ASN A 137 13.86 10.72 21.18
CA ASN A 137 14.03 10.00 19.92
C ASN A 137 13.42 10.83 18.78
N LYS A 138 14.14 11.89 18.36
CA LYS A 138 13.63 12.88 17.40
C LYS A 138 13.46 12.30 16.00
N ASP A 139 14.34 11.41 15.59
CA ASP A 139 14.29 10.75 14.27
C ASP A 139 13.25 9.62 14.23
N GLY A 140 12.73 9.20 15.39
CA GLY A 140 11.69 8.18 15.54
C GLY A 140 11.97 7.30 16.75
N GLU A 141 10.94 7.01 17.54
CA GLU A 141 11.05 6.09 18.67
C GLU A 141 10.53 4.68 18.33
N ILE A 142 9.36 4.61 17.71
CA ILE A 142 8.78 3.35 17.24
C ILE A 142 8.38 3.44 15.76
N ARG A 143 8.59 2.35 15.03
CA ARG A 143 8.33 2.23 13.59
C ARG A 143 7.55 0.96 13.29
N GLY A 144 6.66 1.01 12.31
CA GLY A 144 6.02 -0.19 11.75
C GLY A 144 5.79 -0.06 10.26
N GLN A 145 6.26 -1.04 9.47
CA GLN A 145 5.94 -1.11 8.03
C GLN A 145 4.43 -1.38 7.86
N ILE A 146 3.80 -0.68 6.93
CA ILE A 146 2.38 -0.86 6.60
C ILE A 146 2.26 -2.01 5.60
N GLU A 147 1.47 -3.01 5.97
CA GLU A 147 1.21 -4.20 5.16
C GLU A 147 -0.29 -4.47 5.06
N ALA A 148 -0.71 -5.17 4.01
CA ALA A 148 -2.11 -5.57 3.86
C ALA A 148 -2.54 -6.47 5.04
N ALA A 149 -3.70 -6.21 5.61
CA ALA A 149 -4.28 -7.05 6.64
C ALA A 149 -4.98 -8.24 5.97
N LYS A 150 -4.35 -9.42 6.05
CA LYS A 150 -4.95 -10.70 5.68
C LYS A 150 -6.14 -11.03 6.59
#